data_AF-A0A938BGR5-F1
#
_entry.id   AF-A0A938BGR5-F1
#
_cell.length_a   1.000
_cell.length_b   1.000
_cell.length_c   1.000
_cell.angle_alpha   90.00
_cell.angle_beta   90.00
_cell.angle_gamma   90.00
#
_symmetry.space_group_name_H-M   'P 1'
#
loop_
_entity.id
_entity.type
_entity.pdbx_description
1 polymer ?
#
loop_
_entity_poly.entity_id
_entity_poly.type
_entity_poly.pdbx_seq_one_letter_code
_entity_poly.pdbx_strand_id
1 'polypeptide(L)'
;MNVITKDGLKKLGFRGFYKIDYLQNRGFPKDKHLLKCGVYVIVATKNYRPTYLPLSKVKSSHNVISPWPISRLKKKWVNNVETLYIGLAGSRSPRSLKKRLMDLIRHSLGKTSRKGPHRGGEIIWQLTGYQKFEVGYIPTDNPPAPKQKEEYLLRLFLQTKKGKLPFANRKLS
;
A
#
# COMPACT_ATOMS: atom_id res chain seq x y z
N MET A 1 -12.86 -4.38 -15.67
CA MET A 1 -12.40 -4.50 -14.26
C MET A 1 -11.61 -3.26 -13.88
N ASN A 2 -11.77 -2.74 -12.65
CA ASN A 2 -11.18 -1.45 -12.25
C ASN A 2 -10.35 -1.64 -10.98
N VAL A 3 -9.05 -1.32 -11.03
CA VAL A 3 -8.13 -1.37 -9.87
C VAL A 3 -7.74 0.01 -9.34
N ILE A 4 -8.27 1.08 -9.92
CA ILE A 4 -7.92 2.47 -9.58
C ILE A 4 -8.84 3.06 -8.51
N THR A 5 -9.96 2.41 -8.18
CA THR A 5 -10.93 2.84 -7.15
C THR A 5 -11.15 1.73 -6.12
N LYS A 6 -11.52 2.11 -4.89
CA LYS A 6 -11.94 1.20 -3.82
C LYS A 6 -13.11 0.33 -4.25
N ASP A 7 -14.12 0.91 -4.90
CA ASP A 7 -15.30 0.15 -5.36
C ASP A 7 -14.92 -0.84 -6.46
N GLY A 8 -14.01 -0.47 -7.37
CA GLY A 8 -13.45 -1.39 -8.35
C GLY A 8 -12.71 -2.57 -7.70
N LEU A 9 -11.89 -2.28 -6.68
CA LEU A 9 -11.18 -3.30 -5.91
C LEU A 9 -12.15 -4.24 -5.16
N LYS A 10 -13.22 -3.70 -4.56
CA LYS A 10 -14.28 -4.52 -3.94
C LYS A 10 -14.93 -5.47 -4.93
N LYS A 11 -15.25 -5.01 -6.15
CA LYS A 11 -15.77 -5.86 -7.24
C LYS A 11 -14.78 -6.95 -7.66
N LEU A 12 -13.48 -6.74 -7.47
CA LEU A 12 -12.42 -7.74 -7.67
C LEU A 12 -12.24 -8.70 -6.49
N GLY A 13 -13.05 -8.58 -5.43
CA GLY A 13 -13.01 -9.43 -4.24
C GLY A 13 -12.06 -8.96 -3.14
N PHE A 14 -11.49 -7.76 -3.26
CA PHE A 14 -10.77 -7.15 -2.13
C PHE A 14 -11.72 -6.89 -0.97
N ARG A 15 -11.21 -7.14 0.24
CA ARG A 15 -11.93 -6.98 1.50
C ARG A 15 -11.08 -6.20 2.51
N GLY A 16 -11.67 -5.96 3.68
CA GLY A 16 -11.07 -5.10 4.70
C GLY A 16 -11.37 -3.64 4.39
N PHE A 17 -10.36 -2.88 3.99
CA PHE A 17 -10.36 -1.41 3.93
C PHE A 17 -10.42 -0.78 5.33
N TYR A 18 -9.52 -1.22 6.21
CA TYR A 18 -9.35 -0.64 7.54
C TYR A 18 -8.45 0.58 7.46
N LYS A 19 -8.85 1.67 8.13
CA LYS A 19 -8.02 2.87 8.21
C LYS A 19 -6.68 2.59 8.88
N ILE A 20 -5.64 3.31 8.45
CA ILE A 20 -4.29 3.14 9.00
C ILE A 20 -4.26 3.54 10.47
N ASP A 21 -4.91 4.63 10.89
CA ASP A 21 -5.04 4.99 12.32
C ASP A 21 -5.69 3.88 13.15
N TYR A 22 -6.76 3.27 12.63
CA TYR A 22 -7.42 2.16 13.30
C TYR A 22 -6.46 0.99 13.49
N LEU A 23 -5.72 0.60 12.44
CA LEU A 23 -4.75 -0.50 12.51
C LEU A 23 -3.56 -0.18 13.42
N GLN A 24 -3.13 1.08 13.49
CA GLN A 24 -2.06 1.53 14.40
C GLN A 24 -2.49 1.40 15.87
N ASN A 25 -3.74 1.73 16.19
CA ASN A 25 -4.24 1.80 17.57
C ASN A 25 -4.88 0.49 18.06
N ARG A 26 -5.59 -0.22 17.19
CA ARG A 26 -6.39 -1.41 17.54
C ARG A 26 -5.81 -2.71 16.97
N GLY A 27 -4.83 -2.62 16.08
CA GLY A 27 -4.29 -3.77 15.35
C GLY A 27 -5.25 -4.32 14.29
N PHE A 28 -4.90 -5.48 13.75
CA PHE A 28 -5.71 -6.15 12.72
C PHE A 28 -6.84 -6.96 13.35
N PRO A 29 -8.07 -6.93 12.78
CA PRO A 29 -9.16 -7.76 13.24
C PRO A 29 -8.87 -9.25 13.03
N LYS A 30 -9.63 -10.09 13.74
CA LYS A 30 -9.57 -11.55 13.60
C LYS A 30 -10.26 -11.97 12.28
N ASP A 31 -9.52 -11.90 11.17
CA ASP A 31 -9.94 -12.42 9.88
C ASP A 31 -9.02 -13.58 9.44
N LYS A 32 -9.59 -14.77 9.19
CA LYS A 32 -8.84 -15.95 8.72
C LYS A 32 -8.13 -15.73 7.39
N HIS A 33 -8.63 -14.85 6.52
CA HIS A 33 -8.00 -14.54 5.25
C HIS A 33 -6.66 -13.80 5.43
N LEU A 34 -6.47 -13.08 6.55
CA LEU A 34 -5.19 -12.46 6.88
C LEU A 34 -4.09 -13.49 7.21
N LEU A 35 -4.45 -14.74 7.50
CA LEU A 35 -3.49 -15.82 7.76
C LEU A 35 -2.91 -16.41 6.46
N LYS A 36 -3.53 -16.14 5.30
CA LYS A 36 -3.07 -16.61 3.98
C LYS A 36 -2.03 -15.66 3.37
N CYS A 37 -1.32 -16.14 2.36
CA CYS A 37 -0.62 -15.28 1.40
C CYS A 37 -1.63 -14.42 0.62
N GLY A 38 -1.16 -13.40 -0.10
CA GLY A 38 -2.06 -12.60 -0.94
C GLY A 38 -1.54 -11.25 -1.39
N VAL A 39 -2.44 -10.44 -1.94
CA VAL A 39 -2.17 -9.07 -2.39
C VAL A 39 -2.89 -8.08 -1.47
N TYR A 40 -2.26 -6.95 -1.20
CA TYR A 40 -2.84 -5.85 -0.44
C TYR A 40 -2.69 -4.52 -1.18
N VAL A 41 -3.53 -3.57 -0.82
CA VAL A 41 -3.56 -2.24 -1.38
C VAL A 41 -3.66 -1.19 -0.29
N ILE A 42 -3.09 -0.01 -0.55
CA ILE A 42 -3.44 1.21 0.19
C ILE A 42 -4.29 2.07 -0.72
N VAL A 43 -5.46 2.49 -0.24
CA VAL A 43 -6.35 3.40 -0.95
C VAL A 43 -6.47 4.73 -0.19
N ALA A 44 -6.40 5.83 -0.91
CA ALA A 44 -6.69 7.15 -0.39
C ALA A 44 -8.19 7.31 -0.11
N THR A 45 -8.54 8.29 0.71
CA THR A 45 -9.94 8.73 0.83
C THR A 45 -10.48 9.15 -0.54
N LYS A 46 -11.76 8.88 -0.80
CA LYS A 46 -12.44 9.34 -2.02
C LYS A 46 -12.22 10.85 -2.22
N ASN A 47 -11.92 11.24 -3.46
CA ASN A 47 -11.62 12.63 -3.86
C ASN A 47 -10.39 13.26 -3.17
N TYR A 48 -9.51 12.45 -2.57
CA TYR A 48 -8.27 12.97 -1.96
C TYR A 48 -7.43 13.76 -2.98
N ARG A 49 -7.07 14.99 -2.60
CA ARG A 49 -6.08 15.79 -3.33
C ARG A 49 -4.73 15.72 -2.61
N PRO A 50 -3.64 15.44 -3.32
CA PRO A 50 -2.36 15.21 -2.68
C PRO A 50 -1.82 16.49 -2.05
N THR A 51 -1.63 16.43 -0.75
CA THR A 51 -0.84 17.39 0.00
C THR A 51 0.29 16.64 0.68
N TYR A 52 1.44 17.30 0.83
CA TYR A 52 2.68 16.66 1.22
C TYR A 52 3.16 17.20 2.55
N LEU A 53 3.64 16.32 3.42
CA LEU A 53 4.25 16.72 4.67
C LEU A 53 5.58 17.45 4.39
N PRO A 54 5.92 18.51 5.16
CA PRO A 54 7.24 19.12 5.12
C PRO A 54 8.34 18.09 5.42
N LEU A 55 9.51 18.24 4.79
CA LEU A 55 10.63 17.30 4.96
C LEU A 55 11.07 17.17 6.43
N SER A 56 11.02 18.24 7.21
CA SER A 56 11.31 18.24 8.66
C SER A 56 10.38 17.29 9.44
N LYS A 57 9.08 17.30 9.11
CA LYS A 57 8.09 16.40 9.72
C LYS A 57 8.29 14.95 9.29
N VAL A 58 8.64 14.70 8.03
CA VAL A 58 8.95 13.36 7.55
C VAL A 58 10.18 12.80 8.29
N LYS A 59 11.27 13.58 8.38
CA LYS A 59 12.51 13.17 9.06
C LYS A 59 12.28 12.85 10.54
N SER A 60 11.61 13.74 11.27
CA SER A 60 11.33 13.55 12.72
C SER A 60 10.44 12.35 13.03
N SER A 61 9.57 11.95 12.10
CA SER A 61 8.70 10.78 12.28
C SER A 61 9.39 9.43 12.07
N HIS A 62 10.60 9.42 11.47
CA HIS A 62 11.38 8.20 11.17
C HIS A 62 10.65 7.13 10.35
N ASN A 63 9.50 7.48 9.75
CA ASN A 63 8.65 6.54 9.02
C ASN A 63 9.02 6.43 7.52
N VAL A 64 9.94 7.26 7.02
CA VAL A 64 10.49 7.17 5.67
C VAL A 64 12.01 7.21 5.74
N ILE A 65 12.68 6.14 5.29
CA ILE A 65 14.14 6.05 5.36
C ILE A 65 14.81 6.98 4.34
N SER A 66 14.25 7.04 3.12
CA SER A 66 14.78 7.86 2.04
C SER A 66 13.66 8.75 1.49
N PRO A 67 13.39 9.89 2.15
CA PRO A 67 12.34 10.79 1.74
C PRO A 67 12.62 11.37 0.36
N TRP A 68 11.55 11.59 -0.40
CA TRP A 68 11.63 12.20 -1.73
C TRP A 68 11.27 13.69 -1.63
N PRO A 69 11.91 14.56 -2.42
CA PRO A 69 11.52 15.96 -2.46
C PRO A 69 10.08 16.10 -2.98
N ILE A 70 9.36 17.13 -2.51
CA ILE A 70 7.96 17.38 -2.87
C ILE A 70 7.78 17.48 -4.40
N SER A 71 8.73 18.09 -5.12
CA SER A 71 8.71 18.17 -6.58
C SER A 71 8.67 16.79 -7.25
N ARG A 72 9.40 15.81 -6.72
CA ARG A 72 9.39 14.41 -7.20
C ARG A 72 8.07 13.72 -6.86
N LEU A 73 7.51 13.97 -5.68
CA LEU A 73 6.20 13.44 -5.29
C LEU A 73 5.08 13.96 -6.19
N LYS A 74 5.07 15.27 -6.47
CA LYS A 74 4.14 15.90 -7.42
C LYS A 74 4.22 15.27 -8.81
N LYS A 75 5.43 15.08 -9.35
CA LYS A 75 5.64 14.42 -10.65
C LYS A 75 5.14 12.96 -10.68
N LYS A 76 5.27 12.25 -9.56
CA LYS A 76 4.86 10.84 -9.44
C LYS A 76 3.35 10.66 -9.23
N TRP A 77 2.64 11.70 -8.79
CA TRP A 77 1.20 11.62 -8.53
C TRP A 77 0.40 11.22 -9.77
N VAL A 78 -0.66 10.43 -9.54
CA VAL A 78 -1.58 9.97 -10.57
C VAL A 78 -2.96 10.53 -10.24
N ASN A 79 -3.56 11.29 -11.15
CA ASN A 79 -4.86 11.91 -10.92
C ASN A 79 -6.01 10.90 -11.07
N ASN A 80 -7.12 11.20 -10.39
CA ASN A 80 -8.38 10.45 -10.47
C ASN A 80 -8.20 8.96 -10.13
N VAL A 81 -7.43 8.67 -9.07
CA VAL A 81 -7.26 7.33 -8.50
C VAL A 81 -7.37 7.39 -6.98
N GLU A 82 -7.85 6.30 -6.41
CA GLU A 82 -7.82 6.07 -4.97
C GLU A 82 -6.69 5.08 -4.62
N THR A 83 -6.39 4.11 -5.47
CA THR A 83 -5.32 3.13 -5.22
C THR A 83 -3.93 3.76 -5.29
N LEU A 84 -3.26 3.87 -4.15
CA LEU A 84 -1.93 4.48 -4.01
C LEU A 84 -0.78 3.48 -4.07
N TYR A 85 -1.03 2.24 -3.64
CA TYR A 85 -0.02 1.19 -3.59
C TYR A 85 -0.66 -0.17 -3.74
N ILE A 86 0.01 -1.05 -4.48
CA ILE A 86 -0.29 -2.47 -4.58
C ILE A 86 0.96 -3.21 -4.14
N GLY A 87 0.83 -4.14 -3.20
CA GLY A 87 1.92 -4.97 -2.72
C GLY A 87 1.43 -6.37 -2.39
N LEU A 88 2.35 -7.27 -2.09
CA LEU A 88 2.04 -8.68 -1.86
C LEU A 88 2.68 -9.24 -0.59
N ALA A 89 2.11 -10.34 -0.11
CA ALA A 89 2.59 -11.18 0.97
C ALA A 89 2.76 -12.61 0.44
N GLY A 90 3.98 -13.14 0.55
CA GLY A 90 4.34 -14.48 0.05
C GLY A 90 4.92 -14.48 -1.37
N SER A 91 6.00 -13.72 -1.63
CA SER A 91 6.59 -13.62 -2.98
C SER A 91 7.29 -14.90 -3.44
N ARG A 92 8.27 -15.36 -2.66
CA ARG A 92 9.11 -16.53 -2.94
C ARG A 92 8.91 -17.66 -1.95
N SER A 93 8.53 -17.32 -0.72
CA SER A 93 8.20 -18.25 0.34
C SER A 93 6.93 -17.80 1.06
N PRO A 94 6.16 -18.73 1.67
CA PRO A 94 4.93 -18.38 2.35
C PRO A 94 5.12 -17.29 3.41
N ARG A 95 4.30 -16.24 3.31
CA ARG A 95 4.21 -15.19 4.32
C ARG A 95 2.79 -14.65 4.34
N SER A 96 2.18 -14.69 5.51
CA SER A 96 0.79 -14.23 5.65
C SER A 96 0.64 -12.73 5.44
N LEU A 97 -0.53 -12.34 4.92
CA LEU A 97 -0.98 -10.95 4.82
C LEU A 97 -0.86 -10.23 6.17
N LYS A 98 -1.26 -10.88 7.28
CA LYS A 98 -1.15 -10.33 8.64
C LYS A 98 0.27 -9.89 8.96
N LYS A 99 1.26 -10.78 8.78
CA LYS A 99 2.66 -10.48 9.08
C LYS A 99 3.16 -9.31 8.21
N ARG A 100 2.89 -9.36 6.90
CA ARG A 100 3.31 -8.33 5.95
C ARG A 100 2.69 -6.95 6.23
N LEU A 101 1.39 -6.93 6.51
CA LEU A 101 0.65 -5.71 6.81
C LEU A 101 1.02 -5.15 8.19
N MET A 102 1.31 -6.00 9.18
CA MET A 102 1.88 -5.55 10.45
C MET A 102 3.22 -4.83 10.25
N ASP A 103 4.11 -5.33 9.39
CA ASP A 103 5.36 -4.64 9.08
C ASP A 103 5.11 -3.26 8.45
N LEU A 104 4.16 -3.18 7.52
CA LEU A 104 3.76 -1.93 6.86
C LEU A 104 3.21 -0.90 7.86
N ILE A 105 2.32 -1.32 8.76
CA ILE A 105 1.74 -0.44 9.78
C ILE A 105 2.80 -0.01 10.79
N ARG A 106 3.68 -0.92 11.24
CA ARG A 106 4.80 -0.54 12.10
C ARG A 106 5.73 0.47 11.41
N HIS A 107 6.02 0.27 10.13
CA HIS A 107 6.83 1.22 9.36
C HIS A 107 6.18 2.61 9.32
N SER A 108 4.85 2.71 9.17
CA SER A 108 4.13 4.00 9.22
C SER A 108 4.28 4.76 10.55
N LEU A 109 4.72 4.07 11.61
CA LEU A 109 5.00 4.60 12.96
C LEU A 109 6.51 4.80 13.22
N GLY A 110 7.36 4.69 12.19
CA GLY A 110 8.82 4.72 12.35
C GLY A 110 9.40 3.46 13.01
N LYS A 111 8.59 2.42 13.22
CA LYS A 111 9.00 1.17 13.85
C LYS A 111 9.30 0.13 12.76
N THR A 112 10.56 -0.07 12.42
CA THR A 112 10.94 -1.03 11.38
C THR A 112 11.28 -2.40 11.97
N SER A 113 11.34 -3.44 11.13
CA SER A 113 11.66 -4.81 11.58
C SER A 113 13.18 -4.99 11.76
N ARG A 114 13.61 -5.94 12.60
CA ARG A 114 15.03 -6.29 12.79
C ARG A 114 15.77 -6.67 11.49
N LYS A 115 15.06 -7.15 10.46
CA LYS A 115 15.65 -7.53 9.16
C LYS A 115 15.84 -6.33 8.21
N GLY A 116 15.76 -5.11 8.72
CA GLY A 116 15.78 -3.88 7.94
C GLY A 116 14.40 -3.51 7.39
N PRO A 117 14.24 -2.26 6.92
CA PRO A 117 12.96 -1.76 6.47
C PRO A 117 12.61 -2.18 5.06
N HIS A 118 11.41 -2.73 4.89
CA HIS A 118 10.78 -2.81 3.58
C HIS A 118 10.44 -1.39 3.10
N ARG A 119 11.23 -0.89 2.14
CA ARG A 119 11.05 0.44 1.54
C ARG A 119 9.86 0.55 0.59
N GLY A 120 9.20 -0.57 0.27
CA GLY A 120 8.01 -0.59 -0.58
C GLY A 120 6.85 0.14 0.10
N GLY A 121 6.23 1.10 -0.60
CA GLY A 121 5.10 1.87 -0.08
C GLY A 121 5.46 3.07 0.80
N GLU A 122 6.72 3.20 1.26
CA GLU A 122 7.11 4.20 2.29
C GLU A 122 6.79 5.65 1.88
N ILE A 123 6.79 5.97 0.58
CA ILE A 123 6.54 7.34 0.12
C ILE A 123 5.09 7.80 0.40
N ILE A 124 4.16 6.88 0.72
CA ILE A 124 2.81 7.20 1.19
C ILE A 124 2.86 7.99 2.48
N TRP A 125 3.83 7.72 3.36
CA TRP A 125 3.94 8.39 4.65
C TRP A 125 4.35 9.87 4.53
N GLN A 126 4.70 10.32 3.32
CA GLN A 126 4.93 11.73 3.01
C GLN A 126 3.66 12.47 2.57
N LEU A 127 2.52 11.78 2.48
CA LEU A 127 1.22 12.38 2.18
C LEU A 127 0.54 12.81 3.47
N THR A 128 0.02 14.05 3.49
CA THR A 128 -0.75 14.53 4.63
C THR A 128 -2.03 13.73 4.78
N GLY A 129 -2.33 13.31 6.02
CA GLY A 129 -3.53 12.56 6.35
C GLY A 129 -3.47 11.07 5.97
N TYR A 130 -2.27 10.52 5.74
CA TYR A 130 -2.12 9.10 5.40
C TYR A 130 -2.77 8.15 6.42
N GLN A 131 -2.94 8.59 7.66
CA GLN A 131 -3.62 7.85 8.72
C GLN A 131 -5.08 7.51 8.36
N LYS A 132 -5.73 8.34 7.54
CA LYS A 132 -7.12 8.14 7.07
C LYS A 132 -7.21 7.21 5.87
N PHE A 133 -6.07 6.88 5.23
CA PHE A 133 -6.04 5.93 4.12
C PHE A 133 -6.37 4.54 4.63
N GLU A 134 -6.85 3.69 3.74
CA GLU A 134 -7.35 2.37 4.11
C GLU A 134 -6.51 1.25 3.49
N VAL A 135 -6.38 0.16 4.23
CA VAL A 135 -5.71 -1.06 3.79
C VAL A 135 -6.74 -2.09 3.37
N GLY A 136 -6.77 -2.41 2.08
CA GLY A 136 -7.54 -3.52 1.51
C GLY A 136 -6.65 -4.72 1.22
N TYR A 137 -7.22 -5.91 1.18
CA TYR A 137 -6.48 -7.13 0.82
C TYR A 137 -7.34 -8.18 0.14
N ILE A 138 -6.69 -9.09 -0.58
CA ILE A 138 -7.29 -10.28 -1.18
C ILE A 138 -6.35 -11.46 -0.96
N PRO A 139 -6.82 -12.55 -0.32
CA PRO A 139 -6.01 -13.75 -0.13
C PRO A 139 -5.75 -14.46 -1.46
N THR A 140 -4.69 -15.24 -1.50
CA THR A 140 -4.35 -16.18 -2.57
C THR A 140 -3.83 -17.48 -1.96
N ASP A 141 -3.51 -18.45 -2.81
CA ASP A 141 -2.69 -19.59 -2.43
C ASP A 141 -1.23 -19.16 -2.17
N ASN A 142 -0.39 -20.13 -1.84
CA ASN A 142 1.04 -19.94 -1.62
C ASN A 142 1.77 -19.45 -2.89
N PRO A 143 3.02 -18.94 -2.75
CA PRO A 143 3.85 -18.63 -3.91
C PRO A 143 3.81 -19.74 -4.98
N PRO A 144 3.74 -19.39 -6.28
CA PRO A 144 3.91 -18.05 -6.86
C PRO A 144 2.63 -17.21 -6.99
N ALA A 145 1.45 -17.69 -6.52
CA ALA A 145 0.16 -17.06 -6.76
C ALA A 145 0.05 -15.57 -6.33
N PRO A 146 0.60 -15.13 -5.17
CA PRO A 146 0.59 -13.71 -4.79
C PRO A 146 1.33 -12.83 -5.80
N LYS A 147 2.44 -13.33 -6.37
CA LYS A 147 3.26 -12.60 -7.33
C LYS A 147 2.52 -12.42 -8.65
N GLN A 148 1.99 -13.50 -9.20
CA GLN A 148 1.23 -13.47 -10.46
C GLN A 148 0.02 -12.52 -10.35
N LYS A 149 -0.69 -12.55 -9.21
CA LYS A 149 -1.84 -11.67 -8.99
C LYS A 149 -1.43 -10.20 -8.85
N GLU A 150 -0.33 -9.91 -8.15
CA GLU A 150 0.17 -8.53 -8.03
C GLU A 150 0.64 -7.97 -9.38
N GLU A 151 1.39 -8.76 -10.16
CA GLU A 151 1.84 -8.38 -11.49
C GLU A 151 0.65 -8.08 -12.42
N TYR A 152 -0.38 -8.93 -12.40
CA TYR A 152 -1.61 -8.71 -13.15
C TYR A 152 -2.29 -7.39 -12.76
N LEU A 153 -2.46 -7.12 -11.46
CA LEU A 153 -3.11 -5.90 -10.98
C LEU A 153 -2.31 -4.64 -11.30
N LEU A 154 -0.97 -4.70 -11.22
CA LEU A 154 -0.11 -3.59 -11.64
C LEU A 154 -0.19 -3.33 -13.15
N ARG A 155 -0.21 -4.37 -13.98
CA ARG A 155 -0.41 -4.23 -15.44
C ARG A 155 -1.77 -3.62 -15.77
N LEU A 156 -2.83 -4.04 -15.08
CA LEU A 156 -4.16 -3.46 -15.26
C LEU A 156 -4.19 -1.98 -14.84
N PHE A 157 -3.50 -1.60 -13.76
CA PHE A 157 -3.36 -0.19 -13.37
C PHE A 157 -2.61 0.61 -14.43
N LEU A 158 -1.48 0.09 -14.93
CA LEU A 158 -0.67 0.71 -15.99
C LEU A 158 -1.49 0.99 -17.24
N GLN A 159 -2.24 0.00 -17.73
CA GLN A 159 -3.12 0.13 -18.88
C GLN A 159 -4.17 1.23 -18.63
N THR A 160 -4.81 1.20 -17.46
CA THR A 160 -5.84 2.18 -17.08
C THR A 160 -5.31 3.61 -16.95
N LYS A 161 -4.03 3.77 -16.58
CA LYS A 161 -3.40 5.07 -16.31
C LYS A 161 -2.27 5.42 -17.27
N LYS A 162 -2.36 4.93 -18.51
CA LYS A 162 -1.48 5.29 -19.63
C LYS A 162 0.00 5.18 -19.27
N GLY A 163 0.40 4.03 -18.72
CA GLY A 163 1.79 3.71 -18.38
C GLY A 163 2.26 4.20 -17.00
N LYS A 164 1.40 4.78 -16.17
CA LYS A 164 1.75 5.18 -14.79
C LYS A 164 1.45 4.07 -13.78
N LEU A 165 2.42 3.75 -12.93
CA LEU A 165 2.22 2.90 -11.74
C LEU A 165 1.48 3.64 -10.62
N PRO A 166 0.84 2.91 -9.66
CA PRO A 166 0.34 3.51 -8.43
C PRO A 166 1.42 4.36 -7.75
N PHE A 167 0.99 5.40 -7.04
CA PHE A 167 1.87 6.43 -6.48
C PHE A 167 3.12 5.84 -5.80
N ALA A 168 2.95 4.85 -4.92
CA ALA A 168 4.02 4.27 -4.12
C ALA A 168 4.74 3.06 -4.77
N ASN A 169 4.26 2.58 -5.92
CA ASN A 169 4.95 1.55 -6.70
C ASN A 169 6.06 2.19 -7.54
N ARG A 170 7.32 1.82 -7.24
CA ARG A 170 8.52 2.36 -7.90
C ARG A 170 8.89 1.61 -9.19
N LYS A 171 8.52 0.34 -9.30
CA LYS A 171 8.74 -0.54 -10.45
C LYS A 171 7.65 -1.61 -10.50
N LEU A 172 7.55 -2.32 -11.62
CA LEU A 172 6.86 -3.61 -11.69
C LEU A 172 7.60 -4.64 -10.83
N SER A 173 6.86 -5.58 -10.25
CA SER A 173 7.43 -6.61 -9.37
C SER A 173 8.08 -7.77 -10.13
#